data_AF-A0A2V7HIF6-F1
#
_entry.id   AF-A0A2V7HIF6-F1
#
_cell.length_a   1.000
_cell.length_b   1.000
_cell.length_c   1.000
_cell.angle_alpha   90.00
_cell.angle_beta   90.00
_cell.angle_gamma   90.00
#
_symmetry.space_group_name_H-M   'P 1'
#
loop_
_entity.id
_entity.type
_entity.pdbx_description
1 polymer ?
#
loop_
_entity_poly.entity_id
_entity_poly.type
_entity_poly.pdbx_seq_one_letter_code
_entity_poly.pdbx_strand_id
1 'polypeptide(L)'
;MSQSLYVVDGHSHIFRAYHAVGYLSTSKGVPSHAVLILSTMLWKLIREEQPDYLGIALDPPGPTFRDTMFADYKATRTAMPDDLARQLPYVRRLFDALRTPVLEVSGYEADDTLATL
;
A
#
# COMPACT_ATOMS: atom_id res chain seq x y z
N MET A 1 18.47 -23.20 -7.52
CA MET A 1 17.66 -22.63 -6.42
C MET A 1 16.47 -21.93 -7.05
N SER A 2 15.27 -22.10 -6.47
CA SER A 2 14.08 -21.38 -6.92
C SER A 2 14.21 -19.93 -6.50
N GLN A 3 14.07 -18.99 -7.43
CA GLN A 3 13.96 -17.58 -7.08
C GLN A 3 12.57 -17.31 -6.51
N SER A 4 12.47 -16.35 -5.60
CA SER A 4 11.26 -15.99 -4.88
C SER A 4 10.84 -14.56 -5.20
N LEU A 5 9.56 -14.39 -5.57
CA LEU A 5 8.94 -13.10 -5.83
C LEU A 5 7.84 -12.86 -4.81
N TYR A 6 7.93 -11.75 -4.10
CA TYR A 6 6.93 -11.30 -3.15
C TYR A 6 6.28 -10.04 -3.71
N VAL A 7 4.94 -10.03 -3.75
CA VAL A 7 4.19 -8.83 -4.12
C VAL A 7 3.22 -8.49 -3.01
N VAL A 8 3.34 -7.27 -2.49
CA VAL A 8 2.56 -6.78 -1.37
C VAL A 8 1.41 -5.94 -1.89
N ASP A 9 0.17 -6.27 -1.50
CA ASP A 9 -0.97 -5.37 -1.66
C ASP A 9 -0.79 -4.14 -0.75
N GLY A 10 -0.43 -3.01 -1.35
CA GLY A 10 -0.12 -1.79 -0.64
C GLY A 10 -1.34 -1.17 0.05
N HIS A 11 -2.52 -1.17 -0.57
CA HIS A 11 -3.71 -0.56 0.06
C HIS A 11 -4.12 -1.34 1.30
N SER A 12 -4.22 -2.66 1.22
CA SER A 12 -4.56 -3.50 2.36
C SER A 12 -3.54 -3.34 3.50
N HIS A 13 -2.24 -3.31 3.20
CA HIS A 13 -1.22 -3.12 4.23
C HIS A 13 -1.20 -1.72 4.83
N ILE A 14 -1.47 -0.66 4.05
CA ILE A 14 -1.61 0.71 4.56
C ILE A 14 -2.78 0.80 5.54
N PHE A 15 -3.96 0.26 5.19
CA PHE A 15 -5.12 0.26 6.08
C PHE A 15 -4.90 -0.57 7.34
N ARG A 16 -4.27 -1.75 7.22
CA ARG A 16 -3.87 -2.56 8.38
C ARG A 16 -2.90 -1.81 9.28
N ALA A 17 -1.91 -1.13 8.71
CA ALA A 17 -0.95 -0.33 9.46
C ALA A 17 -1.60 0.87 10.16
N TYR A 18 -2.56 1.52 9.52
CA TYR A 18 -3.34 2.62 10.08
C TYR A 18 -4.13 2.20 11.33
N HIS A 19 -4.80 1.05 11.30
CA HIS A 19 -5.61 0.57 12.42
C HIS A 19 -4.84 -0.22 13.49
N ALA A 20 -3.56 -0.52 13.27
CA ALA A 20 -2.78 -1.36 14.18
C ALA A 20 -2.44 -0.69 15.52
N VAL A 21 -2.34 0.64 15.53
CA VAL A 21 -1.98 1.42 16.71
C VAL A 21 -2.83 2.68 16.80
N GLY A 22 -2.90 3.27 17.99
CA GLY A 22 -3.54 4.57 18.18
C GLY A 22 -2.83 5.70 17.43
N TYR A 23 -3.43 6.89 17.42
CA TYR A 23 -2.89 8.06 16.74
C TYR A 23 -1.48 8.40 17.23
N LEU A 24 -0.52 8.37 16.30
CA LEU A 24 0.82 8.90 16.50
C LEU A 24 1.09 10.01 15.49
N SER A 25 1.90 10.98 15.92
CA SER A 25 2.35 12.09 15.09
C SER A 25 3.81 12.44 15.38
N THR A 26 4.44 13.08 14.41
CA THR A 26 5.78 13.67 14.55
C THR A 26 5.76 14.88 15.50
N SER A 27 6.93 15.38 15.90
CA SER A 27 7.06 16.61 16.70
C SER A 27 6.46 17.85 16.03
N LYS A 28 6.18 17.81 14.72
CA LYS A 28 5.51 18.87 13.96
C LYS A 28 4.00 18.65 13.79
N GLY A 29 3.42 17.66 14.48
CA GLY A 29 1.98 17.34 14.42
C GLY A 29 1.54 16.65 13.14
N VAL A 30 2.46 16.11 12.34
CA VAL A 30 2.10 15.32 11.14
C VAL A 30 1.80 13.88 11.57
N PRO A 31 0.60 13.33 11.27
CA PRO A 31 0.27 11.93 11.55
C PRO A 31 1.31 10.99 10.92
N SER A 32 1.71 9.94 11.63
CA SER A 32 2.80 9.06 11.18
C SER A 32 2.65 7.59 11.56
N HIS A 33 1.55 7.21 12.22
CA HIS A 33 1.35 5.85 12.72
C HIS A 33 1.26 4.82 11.59
N ALA A 34 0.52 5.09 10.50
CA ALA A 34 0.40 4.18 9.37
C ALA A 34 1.76 3.97 8.69
N VAL A 35 2.53 5.06 8.49
CA VAL A 35 3.87 4.99 7.88
C VAL A 35 4.83 4.17 8.75
N LEU A 36 4.83 4.43 10.06
CA LEU A 36 5.69 3.74 11.02
C LEU A 36 5.40 2.23 11.03
N ILE A 37 4.13 1.85 11.19
CA ILE A 37 3.76 0.44 11.26
C ILE A 37 4.02 -0.26 9.92
N LEU A 38 3.67 0.37 8.80
CA LEU A 38 3.93 -0.19 7.47
C LEU A 38 5.44 -0.42 7.26
N SER A 39 6.28 0.54 7.63
CA SER A 39 7.74 0.38 7.54
C SER A 39 8.24 -0.81 8.37
N THR A 40 7.67 -1.01 9.55
CA THR A 40 8.03 -2.15 10.43
C THR A 40 7.60 -3.48 9.81
N MET A 41 6.40 -3.54 9.23
CA MET A 41 5.89 -4.73 8.55
C MET A 41 6.76 -5.12 7.35
N LEU A 42 7.10 -4.16 6.48
CA LEU A 42 7.94 -4.41 5.31
C LEU A 42 9.37 -4.78 5.70
N TRP A 43 9.94 -4.10 6.71
CA TRP A 43 11.27 -4.43 7.20
C TRP A 43 11.36 -5.84 7.77
N LYS A 44 10.31 -6.26 8.49
CA LYS A 44 10.19 -7.63 8.99
C LYS A 44 10.15 -8.64 7.83
N LEU A 45 9.31 -8.39 6.82
CA LEU A 45 9.20 -9.23 5.62
C LEU A 45 10.57 -9.42 4.93
N ILE A 46 11.26 -8.31 4.65
CA ILE A 46 12.56 -8.34 3.96
C ILE A 46 13.60 -9.15 4.77
N ARG A 47 13.60 -8.99 6.10
CA ARG A 47 14.59 -9.64 6.96
C ARG A 47 14.35 -11.13 7.16
N GLU A 48 13.08 -11.52 7.32
CA GLU A 48 12.71 -12.90 7.67
C GLU A 48 12.58 -13.78 6.43
N GLU A 49 11.99 -13.25 5.37
CA GLU A 49 11.72 -14.02 4.15
C GLU A 49 12.86 -13.93 3.11
N GLN A 50 13.67 -12.86 3.17
CA GLN A 50 14.78 -12.59 2.24
C GLN A 50 14.41 -12.84 0.76
N PRO A 51 13.37 -12.17 0.24
CA PRO A 51 12.90 -12.40 -1.11
C PRO A 51 13.95 -11.96 -2.14
N ASP A 52 14.08 -12.71 -3.23
CA ASP A 52 14.94 -12.33 -4.36
C ASP A 52 14.37 -11.09 -5.09
N TYR A 53 13.04 -10.99 -5.13
CA TYR A 53 12.31 -9.85 -5.70
C TYR A 53 11.15 -9.43 -4.80
N LEU A 54 10.98 -8.13 -4.62
CA LEU A 54 9.88 -7.53 -3.88
C LEU A 54 9.23 -6.44 -4.72
N GLY A 55 7.90 -6.46 -4.85
CA GLY A 55 7.09 -5.41 -5.46
C GLY A 55 5.94 -4.98 -4.55
N ILE A 56 5.48 -3.75 -4.71
CA ILE A 56 4.24 -3.26 -4.09
C ILE A 56 3.20 -3.04 -5.18
N ALA A 57 2.03 -3.65 -5.07
CA ALA A 57 0.90 -3.35 -5.94
C ALA A 57 0.02 -2.26 -5.30
N LEU A 58 -0.28 -1.21 -6.06
CA LEU A 58 -1.22 -0.16 -5.65
C LEU A 58 -2.30 -0.01 -6.72
N ASP A 59 -3.50 0.32 -6.28
CA ASP A 59 -4.56 0.75 -7.19
C ASP A 59 -4.17 2.10 -7.81
N PRO A 60 -4.32 2.28 -9.13
CA PRO A 60 -4.02 3.54 -9.78
C PRO A 60 -4.97 4.65 -9.29
N PRO A 61 -4.54 5.92 -9.32
CA PRO A 61 -5.45 7.03 -9.09
C PRO A 61 -6.48 7.13 -10.22
N GLY A 62 -7.77 7.16 -9.87
CA GLY A 62 -8.88 7.29 -10.82
C GLY A 62 -9.76 6.03 -10.88
N PRO A 63 -10.83 6.05 -11.69
CA PRO A 63 -11.74 4.91 -11.81
C PRO A 63 -11.04 3.73 -12.50
N THR A 64 -11.16 2.55 -11.93
CA THR A 64 -10.72 1.31 -12.56
C THR A 64 -11.78 0.81 -13.56
N PHE A 65 -11.41 -0.14 -14.42
CA PHE A 65 -12.37 -0.79 -15.32
C PHE A 65 -13.61 -1.31 -14.57
N ARG A 66 -13.43 -1.85 -13.36
CA ARG A 66 -14.54 -2.33 -12.51
C ARG A 66 -15.41 -1.19 -11.98
N ASP A 67 -14.82 -0.06 -11.63
CA ASP A 67 -15.57 1.14 -11.24
C ASP A 67 -16.43 1.68 -12.39
N THR A 68 -15.95 1.56 -13.64
CA THR A 68 -16.73 1.95 -14.84
C THR A 68 -17.83 0.95 -15.21
N MET A 69 -17.65 -0.33 -14.88
CA MET A 69 -18.63 -1.38 -15.19
C MET A 69 -19.75 -1.46 -14.14
N PHE A 70 -19.49 -1.07 -12.88
CA PHE A 70 -20.46 -1.12 -11.81
C PHE A 70 -20.24 0.02 -10.79
N ALA A 71 -21.03 1.09 -10.89
CA ALA A 71 -20.88 2.30 -10.07
C ALA A 71 -21.02 2.05 -8.56
N ASP A 72 -21.78 1.01 -8.16
CA ASP A 72 -22.00 0.67 -6.75
C ASP A 72 -20.92 -0.25 -6.15
N TYR A 73 -19.91 -0.64 -6.94
CA TYR A 73 -18.93 -1.69 -6.57
C TYR A 73 -18.07 -1.35 -5.35
N LYS A 74 -18.02 -0.08 -4.94
CA LYS A 74 -17.33 0.42 -3.74
C LYS A 74 -18.18 1.39 -2.91
N ALA A 75 -19.49 1.46 -3.16
CA ALA A 75 -20.37 2.47 -2.56
C ALA A 75 -20.46 2.41 -1.01
N THR A 76 -20.12 1.27 -0.40
CA THR A 76 -20.07 1.09 1.06
C THR A 76 -18.68 1.28 1.66
N ARG A 77 -17.64 1.55 0.87
CA ARG A 77 -16.31 1.88 1.43
C ARG A 77 -16.39 3.23 2.12
N THR A 78 -16.12 3.23 3.42
CA THR A 78 -15.95 4.46 4.19
C THR A 78 -14.85 5.32 3.55
N ALA A 79 -15.10 6.62 3.44
CA ALA A 79 -14.10 7.56 2.96
C ALA A 79 -12.79 7.38 3.74
N MET A 80 -11.66 7.49 3.03
CA MET A 80 -10.35 7.42 3.66
C MET A 80 -10.24 8.52 4.74
N PRO A 81 -9.83 8.18 5.97
CA PRO A 81 -9.60 9.19 7.00
C PRO A 81 -8.62 10.27 6.56
N ASP A 82 -8.90 11.54 6.87
CA ASP A 82 -8.08 12.68 6.44
C ASP A 82 -6.62 12.58 6.91
N ASP A 83 -6.40 12.03 8.10
CA ASP A 83 -5.07 11.82 8.66
C ASP A 83 -4.32 10.67 7.99
N LEU A 84 -5.02 9.65 7.47
CA LEU A 84 -4.43 8.63 6.60
C LEU A 84 -4.08 9.21 5.22
N ALA A 85 -4.96 10.04 4.65
CA ALA A 85 -4.68 10.71 3.37
C ALA A 85 -3.41 11.57 3.45
N ARG A 86 -3.20 12.28 4.58
CA ARG A 86 -1.96 13.05 4.85
C ARG A 86 -0.71 12.18 4.98
N GLN A 87 -0.85 10.89 5.25
CA GLN A 87 0.26 9.93 5.37
C GLN A 87 0.66 9.30 4.04
N LEU A 88 -0.23 9.23 3.04
CA LEU A 88 0.05 8.59 1.75
C LEU A 88 1.30 9.11 1.02
N PRO A 89 1.61 10.42 0.97
CA PRO A 89 2.85 10.89 0.35
C PRO A 89 4.10 10.33 1.02
N TYR A 90 4.06 10.12 2.34
CA TYR A 90 5.17 9.53 3.09
C TYR A 90 5.25 8.02 2.91
N VAL A 91 4.13 7.35 2.68
CA VAL A 91 4.11 5.93 2.28
C VAL A 91 4.79 5.74 0.93
N ARG A 92 4.49 6.57 -0.07
CA ARG A 92 5.21 6.51 -1.37
C ARG A 92 6.72 6.70 -1.19
N ARG A 93 7.12 7.69 -0.39
CA ARG A 93 8.54 7.92 -0.05
C ARG A 93 9.19 6.75 0.68
N LEU A 94 8.44 6.00 1.48
CA LEU A 94 8.93 4.78 2.12
C LEU A 94 9.24 3.70 1.09
N PHE A 95 8.35 3.47 0.11
CA PHE A 95 8.60 2.51 -0.97
C PHE A 95 9.84 2.88 -1.80
N ASP A 96 9.97 4.17 -2.14
CA ASP A 96 11.16 4.69 -2.83
C ASP A 96 12.44 4.46 -2.02
N ALA A 97 12.39 4.73 -0.71
CA ALA A 97 13.54 4.55 0.18
C ALA A 97 13.95 3.07 0.32
N LEU A 98 12.99 2.15 0.27
CA LEU A 98 13.22 0.71 0.24
C LEU A 98 13.64 0.19 -1.14
N ARG A 99 13.66 1.07 -2.16
CA ARG A 99 13.92 0.74 -3.58
C ARG A 99 12.99 -0.36 -4.09
N THR A 100 11.77 -0.39 -3.57
CA THR A 100 10.77 -1.38 -3.96
C THR A 100 9.95 -0.81 -5.12
N PRO A 101 9.91 -1.47 -6.30
CA PRO A 101 9.06 -1.03 -7.40
C PRO A 101 7.59 -1.02 -6.97
N VAL A 102 6.94 0.10 -7.26
CA VAL A 102 5.49 0.26 -7.13
C VAL A 102 4.87 -0.05 -8.48
N LEU A 103 3.99 -1.04 -8.49
CA LEU A 103 3.27 -1.52 -9.65
C LEU A 103 1.88 -0.85 -9.65
N GLU A 104 1.72 0.15 -10.52
CA GLU A 104 0.48 0.87 -10.75
C GLU A 104 0.19 0.82 -12.25
N VAL A 105 -0.89 0.15 -12.66
CA VAL A 105 -1.31 0.10 -14.07
C VAL A 105 -2.62 0.85 -14.21
N SER A 106 -2.61 1.96 -14.96
CA SER A 106 -3.81 2.77 -15.18
C SER A 106 -4.97 1.93 -15.73
N GLY A 107 -6.12 2.00 -15.09
CA GLY A 107 -7.34 1.29 -15.50
C GLY A 107 -7.51 -0.12 -14.92
N TYR A 108 -6.51 -0.66 -14.20
CA TYR A 108 -6.53 -2.00 -13.62
C TYR A 108 -6.35 -1.96 -12.10
N GLU A 109 -6.99 -2.87 -11.35
CA GLU A 109 -6.80 -2.96 -9.90
C GLU A 109 -5.46 -3.61 -9.55
N ALA A 110 -5.02 -3.42 -8.29
CA ALA A 110 -3.85 -4.10 -7.75
C ALA A 110 -3.96 -5.63 -7.92
N ASP A 111 -5.15 -6.20 -7.73
CA ASP A 111 -5.43 -7.63 -7.94
C ASP A 111 -5.21 -8.08 -9.38
N ASP A 112 -5.59 -7.27 -10.37
CA ASP A 112 -5.39 -7.59 -11.79
C ASP A 112 -3.88 -7.54 -12.14
N THR A 113 -3.16 -6.60 -11.55
CA THR A 113 -1.70 -6.48 -11.69
C THR A 113 -0.99 -7.66 -11.04
N LEU A 114 -1.45 -8.08 -9.86
CA LEU A 114 -0.95 -9.26 -9.14
C LEU A 114 -1.18 -10.55 -9.92
N ALA A 115 -2.37 -10.73 -10.51
CA ALA A 115 -2.71 -11.93 -11.29
C ALA A 115 -1.94 -12.04 -12.63
N THR A 116 -1.31 -10.95 -13.07
CA THR A 116 -0.51 -10.92 -14.31
C THR A 116 0.94 -11.37 -14.10
N LEU A 117 1.46 -11.26 -12.88
CA LEU A 117 2.85 -11.59 -12.51
C LEU A 117 3.01 -13.07 -12.13
#